data_AF-A0AAW2BCL4-F1
#
_entry.id   AF-A0AAW2BCL4-F1
#
_cell.length_a   1.000
_cell.length_b   1.000
_cell.length_c   1.000
_cell.angle_alpha   90.00
_cell.angle_beta   90.00
_cell.angle_gamma   90.00
#
_symmetry.space_group_name_H-M   'P 1'
#
loop_
_entity.id
_entity.type
_entity.pdbx_description
1 polymer ?
#
loop_
_entity_poly.entity_id
_entity_poly.type
_entity_poly.pdbx_seq_one_letter_code
_entity_poly.pdbx_strand_id
1 'polypeptide(L)'
;MKEARKWWKEGRAPSLKRPSFRKEPSRPGSHKSEEEAKRIATVKAYKLAEKKSQELTAKLTEAKRGKKSVEAALDKAKRQAKVQRKQLHQAEDELSMAISQIKMLIKKLEEAEKAKEQAEQDGHEVGVAETEEALRVEVSEVCRLYCLQVWNEALDQAGVEASSALRRAENAYYPPAIRASGSSGSKADTASKEVDEGKESPTKVLPIAHIPPPPKGGRAV
;
A
#
# COMPACT_ATOMS: atom_id res chain seq x y z
N MET A 1 1.16 33.92 43.22
CA MET A 1 2.10 32.95 43.86
C MET A 1 3.59 33.14 43.50
N LYS A 2 3.97 33.98 42.52
CA LYS A 2 5.39 34.19 42.16
C LYS A 2 6.13 35.22 43.05
N GLU A 3 5.44 36.13 43.72
CA GLU A 3 6.10 37.15 44.57
C GLU A 3 6.55 36.65 45.96
N ALA A 4 5.86 35.69 46.56
CA ALA A 4 6.20 35.22 47.91
C ALA A 4 7.55 34.49 48.00
N ARG A 5 8.09 33.96 46.88
CA ARG A 5 9.42 33.33 46.85
C ARG A 5 10.57 34.33 46.79
N LYS A 6 10.31 35.60 46.50
CA LYS A 6 11.36 36.64 46.43
C LYS A 6 11.85 37.07 47.82
N TRP A 7 10.99 36.97 48.84
CA TRP A 7 11.27 37.47 50.20
C TRP A 7 12.23 36.60 51.02
N TRP A 8 12.44 35.33 50.65
CA TRP A 8 13.33 34.42 51.41
C TRP A 8 14.81 34.49 50.99
N LYS A 9 15.11 35.01 49.78
CA LYS A 9 16.48 35.08 49.24
C LYS A 9 17.28 36.31 49.68
N GLU A 10 16.64 37.33 50.26
CA GLU A 10 17.31 38.61 50.58
C GLU A 10 17.72 38.80 52.06
N GLY A 11 17.49 37.83 52.95
CA GLY A 11 18.07 37.85 54.30
C GLY A 11 17.76 39.08 55.17
N ARG A 12 16.78 39.92 54.80
CA ARG A 12 16.40 41.12 55.56
C ARG A 12 15.26 40.78 56.53
N ALA A 13 15.62 40.56 57.78
CA ALA A 13 14.65 40.53 58.87
C ALA A 13 14.06 41.94 59.09
N PRO A 14 12.73 42.10 59.19
CA PRO A 14 12.13 43.37 59.58
C PRO A 14 12.60 43.77 60.98
N SER A 15 13.27 44.92 61.08
CA SER A 15 13.69 45.53 62.35
C SER A 15 12.46 45.83 63.23
N LEU A 16 12.23 44.96 64.22
CA LEU A 16 11.24 45.16 65.28
C LEU A 16 11.72 46.31 66.19
N LYS A 17 11.32 47.54 65.87
CA LYS A 17 11.39 48.69 66.80
C LYS A 17 10.70 48.31 68.11
N ARG A 18 11.45 48.25 69.21
CA ARG A 18 10.92 48.08 70.57
C ARG A 18 10.00 49.26 70.91
N PRO A 19 8.76 49.03 71.37
CA PRO A 19 7.91 50.09 71.88
C PRO A 19 8.46 50.65 73.19
N SER A 20 8.50 51.98 73.28
CA SER A 20 8.83 52.76 74.48
C SER A 20 7.80 52.49 75.57
N PHE A 21 8.27 52.07 76.75
CA PHE A 21 7.43 51.72 77.90
C PHE A 21 6.97 52.99 78.63
N ARG A 22 5.79 53.51 78.25
CA ARG A 22 5.11 54.60 78.96
C ARG A 22 4.32 54.01 80.13
N LYS A 23 4.73 54.29 81.37
CA LYS A 23 4.00 53.92 82.59
C LYS A 23 2.70 54.73 82.69
N GLU A 24 1.56 54.08 82.56
CA GLU A 24 0.26 54.65 82.92
C GLU A 24 -0.07 54.40 84.41
N PRO A 25 -0.81 55.34 85.05
CA PRO A 25 -1.18 55.22 86.45
C PRO A 25 -2.27 54.16 86.67
N SER A 26 -1.99 53.23 87.58
CA SER A 26 -2.91 52.20 88.06
C SER A 26 -4.18 52.82 88.66
N ARG A 27 -5.32 52.61 88.00
CA ARG A 27 -6.65 52.75 88.61
C ARG A 27 -7.00 51.46 89.37
N PRO A 28 -7.20 51.50 90.70
CA PRO A 28 -7.69 50.36 91.46
C PRO A 28 -9.23 50.37 91.44
N GLY A 29 -9.84 49.50 90.62
CA GLY A 29 -11.28 49.27 90.66
C GLY A 29 -11.80 48.44 89.49
N SER A 30 -12.30 47.21 89.76
CA SER A 30 -12.99 46.25 88.87
C SER A 30 -12.22 45.05 88.26
N HIS A 31 -11.09 44.62 88.86
CA HIS A 31 -10.26 43.48 88.41
C HIS A 31 -11.01 42.14 88.18
N LYS A 32 -12.16 41.92 88.84
CA LYS A 32 -12.95 40.69 88.67
C LYS A 32 -13.69 40.59 87.33
N SER A 33 -14.14 41.71 86.75
CA SER A 33 -14.96 41.71 85.52
C SER A 33 -14.11 41.57 84.23
N GLU A 34 -12.91 42.14 84.23
CA GLU A 34 -11.98 42.06 83.10
C GLU A 34 -11.40 40.65 82.94
N GLU A 35 -11.15 39.96 84.05
CA GLU A 35 -10.66 38.58 84.03
C GLU A 35 -11.72 37.60 83.47
N GLU A 36 -12.98 37.81 83.82
CA GLU A 36 -14.09 37.01 83.28
C GLU A 36 -14.27 37.26 81.76
N ALA A 37 -14.16 38.50 81.30
CA ALA A 37 -14.17 38.83 79.88
C ALA A 37 -13.02 38.15 79.10
N LYS A 38 -11.82 38.07 79.70
CA LYS A 38 -10.67 37.34 79.14
C LYS A 38 -10.96 35.84 79.02
N ARG A 39 -11.52 35.21 80.07
CA ARG A 39 -11.89 33.78 80.04
C ARG A 39 -12.94 33.49 78.96
N ILE A 40 -13.94 34.36 78.81
CA ILE A 40 -14.95 34.21 77.76
C ILE A 40 -14.30 34.32 76.37
N ALA A 41 -13.37 35.27 76.18
CA ALA A 41 -12.65 35.45 74.92
C ALA A 41 -11.78 34.24 74.58
N THR A 42 -11.03 33.69 75.55
CA THR A 42 -10.18 32.50 75.34
C THR A 42 -11.03 31.26 75.02
N VAL A 43 -12.14 31.04 75.72
CA VAL A 43 -13.06 29.93 75.43
C VAL A 43 -13.67 30.06 74.03
N LYS A 44 -14.05 31.28 73.60
CA LYS A 44 -14.54 31.51 72.23
C LYS A 44 -13.46 31.23 71.18
N ALA A 45 -12.23 31.67 71.42
CA ALA A 45 -11.10 31.41 70.52
C ALA A 45 -10.79 29.92 70.42
N TYR A 46 -10.82 29.19 71.55
CA TYR A 46 -10.62 27.74 71.58
C TYR A 46 -11.70 27.00 70.77
N LYS A 47 -12.98 27.32 71.00
CA LYS A 47 -14.10 26.74 70.23
C LYS A 47 -13.98 27.01 68.73
N LEU A 48 -13.53 28.21 68.34
CA LEU A 48 -13.30 28.54 66.93
C LEU A 48 -12.14 27.72 66.35
N ALA A 49 -11.04 27.55 67.09
CA ALA A 49 -9.90 26.75 66.67
C ALA A 49 -10.26 25.26 66.52
N GLU A 50 -11.05 24.72 67.45
CA GLU A 50 -11.55 23.35 67.39
C GLU A 50 -12.38 23.11 66.12
N LYS A 51 -13.35 24.00 65.82
CA LYS A 51 -14.14 23.94 64.59
C LYS A 51 -13.27 23.96 63.33
N LYS A 52 -12.28 24.85 63.28
CA LYS A 52 -11.32 24.92 62.16
C LYS A 52 -10.49 23.63 62.03
N SER A 53 -10.08 23.03 63.15
CA SER A 53 -9.36 21.75 63.15
C SER A 53 -10.22 20.64 62.54
N GLN A 54 -11.48 20.52 62.96
CA GLN A 54 -12.43 19.56 62.40
C GLN A 54 -12.65 19.78 60.90
N GLU A 55 -12.82 21.02 60.45
CA GLU A 55 -12.97 21.37 59.04
C GLU A 55 -11.74 20.97 58.20
N LEU A 56 -10.53 21.29 58.69
CA LEU A 56 -9.29 20.91 58.03
C LEU A 56 -9.13 19.39 57.95
N THR A 57 -9.54 18.68 59.00
CA THR A 57 -9.51 17.22 59.02
C THR A 57 -10.45 16.64 57.97
N ALA A 58 -11.67 17.17 57.85
CA ALA A 58 -12.63 16.77 56.81
C ALA A 58 -12.06 17.00 55.40
N LYS A 59 -11.55 18.21 55.12
CA LYS A 59 -10.90 18.58 53.84
C LYS A 59 -9.74 17.64 53.50
N LEU A 60 -8.92 17.29 54.48
CA LEU A 60 -7.80 16.38 54.30
C LEU A 60 -8.25 14.95 53.97
N THR A 61 -9.34 14.46 54.58
CA THR A 61 -9.90 13.15 54.23
C THR A 61 -10.51 13.12 52.83
N GLU A 62 -11.20 14.19 52.43
CA GLU A 62 -11.77 14.33 51.09
C GLU A 62 -10.66 14.39 50.03
N ALA A 63 -9.64 15.23 50.23
CA ALA A 63 -8.49 15.32 49.33
C ALA A 63 -7.76 13.96 49.19
N LYS A 64 -7.64 13.19 50.27
CA LYS A 64 -7.07 11.83 50.22
C LYS A 64 -7.92 10.87 49.38
N ARG A 65 -9.25 10.94 49.49
CA ARG A 65 -10.16 10.14 48.65
C ARG A 65 -10.06 10.56 47.18
N GLY A 66 -10.05 11.87 46.91
CA GLY A 66 -9.84 12.43 45.58
C GLY A 66 -8.53 11.93 44.95
N LYS A 67 -7.41 11.98 45.70
CA LYS A 67 -6.12 11.47 45.24
C LYS A 67 -6.19 10.00 44.83
N LYS A 68 -6.78 9.13 45.67
CA LYS A 68 -6.91 7.69 45.37
C LYS A 68 -7.76 7.44 44.12
N SER A 69 -8.84 8.21 43.93
CA SER A 69 -9.68 8.12 42.74
C SER A 69 -8.92 8.52 41.47
N VAL A 70 -8.15 9.61 41.53
CA VAL A 70 -7.32 10.07 40.39
C VAL A 70 -6.22 9.06 40.07
N GLU A 71 -5.60 8.47 41.08
CA GLU A 71 -4.57 7.44 40.92
C GLU A 71 -5.13 6.18 40.23
N ALA A 72 -6.31 5.70 40.66
CA ALA A 72 -6.99 4.59 40.00
C ALA A 72 -7.38 4.91 38.55
N ALA A 73 -7.86 6.13 38.28
CA ALA A 73 -8.17 6.58 36.93
C ALA A 73 -6.91 6.64 36.03
N LEU A 74 -5.79 7.12 36.57
CA LEU A 74 -4.50 7.16 35.87
C LEU A 74 -4.00 5.77 35.51
N ASP A 75 -4.10 4.81 36.43
CA ASP A 75 -3.70 3.41 36.18
C ASP A 75 -4.56 2.77 35.08
N LYS A 76 -5.87 3.04 35.08
CA LYS A 76 -6.76 2.56 34.01
C LYS A 76 -6.38 3.16 32.65
N ALA A 77 -6.17 4.48 32.59
CA ALA A 77 -5.75 5.17 31.37
C ALA A 77 -4.41 4.63 30.85
N LYS A 78 -3.45 4.37 31.74
CA LYS A 78 -2.15 3.79 31.40
C LYS A 78 -2.28 2.38 30.81
N ARG A 79 -3.16 1.54 31.36
CA ARG A 79 -3.44 0.19 30.82
C ARG A 79 -4.07 0.28 29.44
N GLN A 80 -5.05 1.16 29.24
CA GLN A 80 -5.68 1.38 27.94
C GLN A 80 -4.67 1.85 26.88
N ALA A 81 -3.82 2.82 27.22
CA ALA A 81 -2.79 3.31 26.32
C ALA A 81 -1.81 2.20 25.89
N LYS A 82 -1.47 1.26 26.79
CA LYS A 82 -0.63 0.10 26.44
C LYS A 82 -1.33 -0.85 25.47
N VAL A 83 -2.63 -1.09 25.65
CA VAL A 83 -3.41 -1.94 24.72
C VAL A 83 -3.45 -1.30 23.33
N GLN A 84 -3.76 0.00 23.25
CA GLN A 84 -3.79 0.72 21.98
C GLN A 84 -2.44 0.73 21.27
N ARG A 85 -1.32 0.91 21.98
CA ARG A 85 0.02 0.81 21.38
C ARG A 85 0.30 -0.56 20.78
N LYS A 86 -0.11 -1.64 21.45
CA LYS A 86 0.06 -2.99 20.89
C LYS A 86 -0.76 -3.18 19.62
N GLN A 87 -2.00 -2.68 19.61
CA GLN A 87 -2.85 -2.73 18.41
C GLN A 87 -2.27 -1.92 17.26
N LEU A 88 -1.72 -0.73 17.53
CA LEU A 88 -1.05 0.08 16.50
C LEU A 88 0.14 -0.64 15.89
N HIS A 89 1.01 -1.25 16.70
CA HIS A 89 2.15 -2.01 16.18
C HIS A 89 1.72 -3.22 15.34
N GLN A 90 0.67 -3.94 15.77
CA GLN A 90 0.12 -5.03 14.97
C GLN A 90 -0.39 -4.55 13.61
N ALA A 91 -1.12 -3.43 13.57
CA ALA A 91 -1.60 -2.83 12.33
C ALA A 91 -0.45 -2.32 11.45
N GLU A 92 0.62 -1.78 12.03
CA GLU A 92 1.83 -1.36 11.32
C GLU A 92 2.52 -2.57 10.65
N ASP A 93 2.64 -3.70 11.36
CA ASP A 93 3.21 -4.93 10.83
C ASP A 93 2.35 -5.50 9.68
N GLU A 94 1.03 -5.52 9.85
CA GLU A 94 0.08 -5.95 8.80
C GLU A 94 0.18 -5.07 7.55
N LEU A 95 0.26 -3.75 7.73
CA LEU A 95 0.41 -2.80 6.64
C LEU A 95 1.74 -2.97 5.91
N SER A 96 2.83 -3.25 6.64
CA SER A 96 4.14 -3.54 6.06
C SER A 96 4.13 -4.82 5.21
N MET A 97 3.47 -5.88 5.69
CA MET A 97 3.26 -7.10 4.90
C MET A 97 2.45 -6.84 3.63
N ALA A 98 1.34 -6.08 3.74
CA ALA A 98 0.48 -5.75 2.61
C ALA A 98 1.22 -4.92 1.54
N ILE A 99 2.03 -3.93 1.96
CA ILE A 99 2.87 -3.14 1.05
C ILE A 99 3.85 -4.05 0.29
N SER A 100 4.46 -5.00 0.99
CA SER A 100 5.39 -5.96 0.37
C SER A 100 4.69 -6.87 -0.65
N GLN A 101 3.46 -7.31 -0.36
CA GLN A 101 2.63 -8.08 -1.28
C GLN A 101 2.24 -7.28 -2.52
N ILE A 102 1.78 -6.04 -2.35
CA ILE A 102 1.43 -5.15 -3.46
C ILE A 102 2.64 -4.94 -4.36
N LYS A 103 3.82 -4.71 -3.79
CA LYS A 103 5.07 -4.56 -4.55
C LYS A 103 5.40 -5.81 -5.38
N MET A 104 5.19 -7.01 -4.84
CA MET A 104 5.38 -8.25 -5.59
C MET A 104 4.37 -8.39 -6.73
N LEU A 105 3.11 -8.01 -6.51
CA LEU A 105 2.06 -8.08 -7.54
C LEU A 105 2.30 -7.09 -8.67
N ILE A 106 2.73 -5.86 -8.37
CA ILE A 106 3.10 -4.87 -9.39
C ILE A 106 4.19 -5.44 -10.31
N LYS A 107 5.25 -6.02 -9.73
CA LYS A 107 6.32 -6.63 -10.53
C LYS A 107 5.83 -7.76 -11.44
N LYS A 108 4.94 -8.62 -10.94
CA LYS A 108 4.34 -9.70 -11.75
C LYS A 108 3.46 -9.17 -12.87
N LEU A 109 2.74 -8.07 -12.64
CA LEU A 109 1.90 -7.43 -13.65
C LEU A 109 2.77 -6.83 -14.75
N GLU A 110 3.87 -6.14 -14.40
CA GLU A 110 4.85 -5.62 -15.37
C GLU A 110 5.47 -6.73 -16.22
N GLU A 111 5.82 -7.88 -15.63
CA GLU A 111 6.35 -9.03 -16.36
C GLU A 111 5.30 -9.64 -17.31
N ALA A 112 4.04 -9.74 -16.87
CA ALA A 112 2.94 -10.24 -17.68
C ALA A 112 2.58 -9.30 -18.84
N GLU A 113 2.63 -7.99 -18.62
CA GLU A 113 2.41 -6.98 -19.66
C GLU A 113 3.47 -7.07 -20.76
N LYS A 114 4.75 -7.15 -20.39
CA LYS A 114 5.84 -7.36 -21.35
C LYS A 114 5.70 -8.66 -22.14
N ALA A 115 5.30 -9.75 -21.49
CA ALA A 115 5.07 -11.02 -22.17
C ALA A 115 3.91 -10.93 -23.18
N LYS A 116 2.87 -10.14 -22.87
CA LYS A 116 1.74 -9.88 -23.77
C LYS A 116 2.18 -9.04 -24.97
N GLU A 117 2.90 -7.95 -24.75
CA GLU A 117 3.43 -7.10 -25.83
C GLU A 117 4.32 -7.90 -26.79
N GLN A 118 5.21 -8.75 -26.25
CA GLN A 118 6.04 -9.63 -27.07
C GLN A 118 5.20 -10.61 -27.89
N ALA A 119 4.20 -11.26 -27.28
CA ALA A 119 3.33 -12.19 -28.00
C ALA A 119 2.50 -11.51 -29.10
N GLU A 120 2.05 -10.27 -28.87
CA GLU A 120 1.35 -9.46 -29.89
C GLU A 120 2.29 -9.07 -31.03
N GLN A 121 3.52 -8.67 -30.72
CA GLN A 121 4.53 -8.37 -31.74
C GLN A 121 4.89 -9.60 -32.56
N ASP A 122 5.17 -10.74 -31.92
CA ASP A 122 5.50 -11.99 -32.60
C ASP A 122 4.34 -12.44 -33.51
N GLY A 123 3.10 -12.34 -33.03
CA GLY A 123 1.91 -12.63 -33.83
C GLY A 123 1.75 -11.70 -35.03
N HIS A 124 2.07 -10.42 -34.87
CA HIS A 124 2.06 -9.45 -35.97
C HIS A 124 3.15 -9.77 -37.01
N GLU A 125 4.38 -10.07 -36.58
CA GLU A 125 5.49 -10.43 -37.48
C GLU A 125 5.18 -11.70 -38.29
N VAL A 126 4.63 -12.74 -37.65
CA VAL A 126 4.17 -13.95 -38.34
C VAL A 126 3.09 -13.63 -39.37
N GLY A 127 2.07 -12.86 -38.99
CA GLY A 127 0.99 -12.48 -39.90
C GLY A 127 1.48 -11.65 -41.11
N VAL A 128 2.46 -10.77 -40.90
CA VAL A 128 3.09 -10.02 -42.00
C VAL A 128 3.85 -10.96 -42.93
N ALA A 129 4.64 -11.90 -42.40
CA ALA A 129 5.38 -12.85 -43.22
C ALA A 129 4.46 -13.77 -44.04
N GLU A 130 3.38 -14.29 -43.43
CA GLU A 130 2.39 -15.13 -44.11
C GLU A 130 1.67 -14.37 -45.24
N THR A 131 1.24 -13.13 -44.97
CA THR A 131 0.56 -12.30 -45.98
C THR A 131 1.49 -11.86 -47.10
N GLU A 132 2.76 -11.55 -46.79
CA GLU A 132 3.77 -11.25 -47.81
C GLU A 132 4.06 -12.47 -48.70
N GLU A 133 4.18 -13.66 -48.11
CA GLU A 133 4.39 -14.91 -48.86
C GLU A 133 3.18 -15.22 -49.76
N ALA A 134 1.96 -15.15 -49.22
CA ALA A 134 0.74 -15.36 -49.99
C ALA A 134 0.64 -14.39 -51.17
N LEU A 135 0.88 -13.10 -50.93
CA LEU A 135 0.86 -12.08 -51.98
C LEU A 135 1.93 -12.35 -53.04
N ARG A 136 3.13 -12.77 -52.66
CA ARG A 136 4.21 -13.12 -53.59
C ARG A 136 3.80 -14.27 -54.52
N VAL A 137 3.12 -15.29 -53.99
CA VAL A 137 2.61 -16.41 -54.78
C VAL A 137 1.53 -15.95 -55.76
N GLU A 138 0.52 -15.23 -55.28
CA GLU A 138 -0.58 -14.71 -56.11
C GLU A 138 -0.08 -13.80 -57.24
N VAL A 139 0.79 -12.84 -56.91
CA VAL A 139 1.39 -11.93 -57.90
C VAL A 139 2.18 -12.72 -58.93
N SER A 140 2.97 -13.72 -58.51
CA SER A 140 3.75 -14.55 -59.43
C SER A 140 2.86 -15.36 -60.37
N GLU A 141 1.75 -15.91 -59.86
CA GLU A 141 0.78 -16.65 -60.67
C GLU A 141 0.12 -15.73 -61.70
N VAL A 142 -0.44 -14.60 -61.28
CA VAL A 142 -1.07 -13.61 -62.18
C VAL A 142 -0.09 -13.14 -63.26
N CYS A 143 1.14 -12.82 -62.89
CA CYS A 143 2.17 -12.40 -63.84
C CYS A 143 2.48 -13.50 -64.87
N ARG A 144 2.54 -14.77 -64.47
CA ARG A 144 2.78 -15.88 -65.41
C ARG A 144 1.62 -16.06 -66.38
N LEU A 145 0.38 -16.03 -65.89
CA LEU A 145 -0.79 -16.13 -66.76
C LEU A 145 -0.77 -15.01 -67.80
N TYR A 146 -0.48 -13.78 -67.39
CA TYR A 146 -0.37 -12.64 -68.30
C TYR A 146 0.76 -12.82 -69.33
N CYS A 147 1.97 -13.20 -68.90
CA CYS A 147 3.09 -13.44 -69.82
C CYS A 147 2.76 -14.53 -70.86
N LEU A 148 2.11 -15.61 -70.42
CA LEU A 148 1.71 -16.70 -71.31
C LEU A 148 0.64 -16.25 -72.33
N GLN A 149 -0.32 -15.43 -71.91
CA GLN A 149 -1.33 -14.85 -72.82
C GLN A 149 -0.68 -13.95 -73.88
N VAL A 150 0.17 -13.02 -73.46
CA VAL A 150 0.87 -12.09 -74.37
C VAL A 150 1.78 -12.86 -75.34
N TRP A 151 2.45 -13.92 -74.86
CA TRP A 151 3.29 -14.77 -75.71
C TRP A 151 2.48 -15.48 -76.80
N ASN A 152 1.35 -16.09 -76.43
CA ASN A 152 0.50 -16.78 -77.39
C ASN A 152 -0.06 -15.83 -78.44
N GLU A 153 -0.56 -14.66 -78.03
CA GLU A 153 -1.05 -13.62 -78.94
C GLU A 153 0.04 -13.14 -79.93
N ALA A 154 1.28 -12.95 -79.45
CA ALA A 154 2.39 -12.56 -80.32
C ALA A 154 2.73 -13.66 -81.36
N LEU A 155 2.65 -14.94 -80.97
CA LEU A 155 2.85 -16.06 -81.89
C LEU A 155 1.71 -16.20 -82.91
N ASP A 156 0.48 -15.92 -82.49
CA ASP A 156 -0.69 -15.84 -83.38
C ASP A 156 -0.49 -14.77 -84.46
N GLN A 157 -0.06 -13.57 -84.05
CA GLN A 157 0.23 -12.46 -84.96
C GLN A 157 1.39 -12.76 -85.92
N ALA A 158 2.35 -13.57 -85.51
CA ALA A 158 3.48 -14.00 -86.34
C ALA A 158 3.15 -15.16 -87.31
N GLY A 159 1.94 -15.71 -87.27
CA GLY A 159 1.53 -16.84 -88.12
C GLY A 159 2.17 -18.18 -87.73
N VAL A 160 2.60 -18.34 -86.47
CA VAL A 160 3.21 -19.58 -85.98
C VAL A 160 2.14 -20.64 -85.79
N GLU A 161 2.33 -21.79 -86.43
CA GLU A 161 1.38 -22.92 -86.39
C GLU A 161 1.13 -23.41 -84.95
N ALA A 162 -0.10 -23.81 -84.64
CA ALA A 162 -0.52 -24.21 -83.29
C ALA A 162 0.23 -25.44 -82.75
N SER A 163 0.79 -26.28 -83.63
CA SER A 163 1.59 -27.47 -83.30
C SER A 163 3.07 -27.15 -83.02
N SER A 164 3.51 -25.91 -83.24
CA SER A 164 4.91 -25.51 -83.07
C SER A 164 5.37 -25.70 -81.62
N ALA A 165 6.60 -26.18 -81.45
CA ALA A 165 7.23 -26.29 -80.14
C ALA A 165 7.26 -24.92 -79.41
N LEU A 166 7.32 -23.80 -80.13
CA LEU A 166 7.29 -22.44 -79.55
C LEU A 166 6.02 -22.13 -78.74
N ARG A 167 4.92 -22.86 -78.98
CA ARG A 167 3.64 -22.72 -78.25
C ARG A 167 3.63 -23.44 -76.90
N ARG A 168 4.61 -24.29 -76.61
CA ARG A 168 4.67 -24.98 -75.32
C ARG A 168 4.89 -23.99 -74.19
N ALA A 169 4.16 -24.16 -73.08
CA ALA A 169 4.30 -23.30 -71.90
C ALA A 169 5.73 -23.29 -71.31
N GLU A 170 6.50 -24.36 -71.56
CA GLU A 170 7.93 -24.48 -71.20
C GLU A 170 8.83 -23.48 -71.93
N ASN A 171 8.43 -23.03 -73.12
CA ASN A 171 9.22 -22.15 -73.98
C ASN A 171 8.86 -20.67 -73.83
N ALA A 172 7.82 -20.34 -73.05
CA ALA A 172 7.47 -18.96 -72.75
C ALA A 172 8.57 -18.31 -71.89
N TYR A 173 8.99 -17.09 -72.27
CA TYR A 173 9.98 -16.36 -71.52
C TYR A 173 9.38 -15.74 -70.25
N TYR A 174 9.94 -16.11 -69.10
CA TYR A 174 9.58 -15.53 -67.80
C TYR A 174 10.77 -14.76 -67.20
N PRO A 175 10.56 -13.51 -66.73
CA PRO A 175 11.53 -12.79 -65.92
C PRO A 175 12.00 -13.60 -64.70
N PRO A 176 13.28 -13.47 -64.29
CA PRO A 176 13.85 -14.27 -63.20
C PRO A 176 13.05 -14.24 -61.89
N ALA A 177 12.43 -13.10 -61.56
CA ALA A 177 11.65 -12.93 -60.32
C ALA A 177 10.37 -13.79 -60.25
N ILE A 178 9.85 -14.26 -61.39
CA ILE A 178 8.63 -15.05 -61.45
C ILE A 178 8.87 -16.48 -61.92
N ARG A 179 10.12 -16.87 -62.20
CA ARG A 179 10.44 -18.27 -62.51
C ARG A 179 10.12 -19.11 -61.27
N ALA A 180 9.56 -20.31 -61.47
CA ALA A 180 9.28 -21.18 -60.35
C ALA A 180 10.58 -21.44 -59.62
N SER A 181 10.60 -21.22 -58.31
CA SER A 181 11.63 -21.74 -57.41
C SER A 181 11.51 -23.28 -57.35
N GLY A 182 11.54 -23.91 -58.51
CA GLY A 182 11.54 -25.34 -58.70
C GLY A 182 12.97 -25.78 -58.91
N SER A 183 13.54 -26.40 -57.88
CA SER A 183 14.59 -27.39 -58.01
C SER A 183 15.87 -26.95 -58.73
N SER A 184 16.62 -26.00 -58.15
CA SER A 184 18.08 -26.00 -58.34
C SER A 184 18.67 -27.13 -57.50
N GLY A 185 18.65 -28.35 -58.02
CA GLY A 185 19.31 -29.49 -57.40
C GLY A 185 20.83 -29.34 -57.45
N SER A 186 21.48 -29.27 -56.29
CA SER A 186 22.87 -29.71 -56.13
C SER A 186 23.14 -30.18 -54.69
N LYS A 187 22.99 -31.51 -54.52
CA LYS A 187 23.74 -32.43 -53.66
C LYS A 187 24.71 -31.83 -52.62
N ALA A 188 24.39 -32.00 -51.33
CA ALA A 188 25.39 -32.11 -50.26
C ALA A 188 24.94 -33.22 -49.30
N ASP A 189 25.61 -34.36 -49.39
CA ASP A 189 25.60 -35.42 -48.40
C ASP A 189 26.03 -34.86 -47.04
N THR A 190 25.24 -35.03 -45.97
CA THR A 190 25.81 -35.08 -44.62
C THR A 190 25.01 -36.06 -43.78
N ALA A 191 25.77 -37.02 -43.26
CA ALA A 191 25.34 -38.27 -42.67
C ALA A 191 24.48 -38.10 -41.42
N SER A 192 23.48 -38.98 -41.33
CA SER A 192 22.78 -39.35 -40.11
C SER A 192 23.77 -39.85 -39.05
N LYS A 193 23.66 -39.33 -37.82
CA LYS A 193 24.00 -40.10 -36.63
C LYS A 193 22.85 -40.00 -35.61
N GLU A 194 22.29 -41.17 -35.39
CA GLU A 194 21.31 -41.62 -34.40
C GLU A 194 21.83 -41.48 -32.95
N VAL A 195 20.94 -41.74 -31.97
CA VAL A 195 21.07 -41.74 -30.49
C VAL A 195 20.35 -40.52 -29.87
N ASP A 196 19.32 -40.61 -29.02
CA ASP A 196 18.79 -41.71 -28.19
C ASP A 196 17.31 -41.47 -27.84
N GLU A 197 16.60 -42.56 -27.57
CA GLU A 197 15.27 -42.59 -26.95
C GLU A 197 15.35 -42.19 -25.47
N GLY A 198 14.36 -41.43 -24.99
CA GLY A 198 14.22 -41.11 -23.58
C GLY A 198 12.78 -40.75 -23.22
N LYS A 199 12.03 -41.78 -22.81
CA LYS A 199 10.62 -41.79 -22.42
C LYS A 199 10.17 -40.69 -21.45
N GLU A 200 8.86 -40.45 -21.52
CA GLU A 200 7.88 -40.55 -20.42
C GLU A 200 7.10 -39.28 -20.10
N SER A 201 5.89 -39.22 -20.66
CA SER A 201 4.79 -38.38 -20.20
C SER A 201 4.15 -38.99 -18.96
N PRO A 202 3.60 -38.17 -18.05
CA PRO A 202 2.30 -38.50 -17.51
C PRO A 202 1.33 -37.33 -17.62
N THR A 203 0.29 -37.57 -18.41
CA THR A 203 -1.00 -36.91 -18.42
C THR A 203 -1.53 -36.73 -17.00
N LYS A 204 -1.52 -35.50 -16.49
CA LYS A 204 -2.18 -35.16 -15.22
C LYS A 204 -3.50 -34.44 -15.50
N VAL A 205 -4.56 -35.24 -15.45
CA VAL A 205 -5.96 -34.83 -15.44
C VAL A 205 -6.20 -33.86 -14.27
N LEU A 206 -6.73 -32.68 -14.57
CA LEU A 206 -7.21 -31.72 -13.57
C LEU A 206 -8.63 -32.11 -13.12
N PRO A 207 -8.90 -32.21 -11.81
CA PRO A 207 -10.27 -32.37 -11.31
C PRO A 207 -11.06 -31.06 -11.44
N ILE A 208 -12.16 -31.12 -12.17
CA ILE A 208 -13.26 -30.16 -12.13
C ILE A 208 -13.93 -30.29 -10.76
N ALA A 209 -13.92 -29.22 -9.96
CA ALA A 209 -14.74 -29.13 -8.76
C ALA A 209 -15.23 -27.71 -8.50
N HIS A 210 -16.53 -27.54 -8.78
CA HIS A 210 -17.53 -26.79 -8.02
C HIS A 210 -17.34 -25.27 -7.80
N ILE A 211 -17.98 -24.50 -8.67
CA ILE A 211 -18.38 -23.11 -8.42
C ILE A 211 -19.70 -23.15 -7.63
N PRO A 212 -19.80 -22.53 -6.42
CA PRO A 212 -21.07 -22.37 -5.73
C PRO A 212 -21.91 -21.22 -6.34
N PRO A 213 -23.25 -21.34 -6.36
CA PRO A 213 -24.13 -20.31 -6.93
C PRO A 213 -24.20 -19.04 -6.06
N PRO A 214 -24.46 -17.86 -6.66
CA PRO A 214 -24.55 -16.59 -5.95
C PRO A 214 -25.78 -16.50 -5.03
N PRO A 215 -25.70 -15.72 -3.93
CA PRO A 215 -26.80 -15.55 -2.99
C PRO A 215 -27.96 -14.80 -3.63
N LYS A 216 -29.16 -15.39 -3.54
CA LYS A 216 -30.42 -14.74 -3.92
C LYS A 216 -30.63 -13.51 -3.04
N GLY A 217 -30.63 -12.34 -3.66
CA GLY A 217 -31.02 -11.08 -3.02
C GLY A 217 -32.45 -11.16 -2.51
N GLY A 218 -32.59 -11.29 -1.19
CA GLY A 218 -33.85 -11.13 -0.48
C GLY A 218 -34.18 -9.64 -0.37
N ARG A 219 -35.16 -9.21 -1.15
CA ARG A 219 -35.87 -7.93 -1.02
C ARG A 219 -37.05 -8.17 -0.08
N ALA A 220 -37.05 -7.53 1.08
CA ALA A 220 -38.21 -7.34 1.95
C ALA A 220 -38.10 -5.89 2.46
N VAL A 221 -38.88 -4.96 1.88
CA VAL A 221 -40.15 -4.41 2.40
C VAL A 221 -39.95 -3.76 3.76
#